data_AF-U2Z770-F1
#
_entry.id   AF-U2Z770-F1
#
_cell.length_a   1.000
_cell.length_b   1.000
_cell.length_c   1.000
_cell.angle_alpha   90.00
_cell.angle_beta   90.00
_cell.angle_gamma   90.00
#
_symmetry.space_group_name_H-M   'P 1'
#
loop_
_entity.id
_entity.type
_entity.pdbx_description
1 polymer ?
#
loop_
_entity_poly.entity_id
_entity_poly.type
_entity_poly.pdbx_seq_one_letter_code
_entity_poly.pdbx_strand_id
1 'polypeptide(L)'
;MITVLRLSLPLAIWLASFSGVYGLHGLMCSSRWAGPPIGLSERGLLIGAAILAIAVQSLCLVVLRAPKWRDPDPAMRRIGLALAAIALVAAIWTLLPPTVLASCM
;
A
#
# COMPACT_ATOMS: atom_id res chain seq x y z
N MET A 1 19.78 10.13 11.78
CA MET A 1 19.32 10.12 10.37
C MET A 1 18.43 8.92 10.04
N ILE A 2 18.71 7.70 10.56
CA ILE A 2 17.83 6.52 10.35
C ILE A 2 16.39 6.70 10.86
N THR A 3 16.19 7.51 11.91
CA THR A 3 14.90 7.68 12.59
C THR A 3 13.85 8.35 11.72
N VAL A 4 14.23 9.39 10.95
CA VAL A 4 13.32 10.07 10.02
C VAL A 4 12.90 9.12 8.90
N LEU A 5 13.87 8.36 8.37
CA LEU A 5 13.61 7.35 7.35
C LEU A 5 12.63 6.29 7.87
N ARG A 6 12.79 5.81 9.11
CA ARG A 6 11.88 4.82 9.72
C ARG A 6 10.47 5.37 9.96
N LEU A 7 10.32 6.66 10.26
CA LEU A 7 9.02 7.30 10.41
C LEU A 7 8.31 7.52 9.06
N SER A 8 9.05 7.94 8.03
CA SER A 8 8.46 8.28 6.73
C SER A 8 8.24 7.05 5.83
N LEU A 9 9.00 5.97 6.02
CA LEU A 9 8.89 4.74 5.22
C LEU A 9 7.47 4.18 5.12
N PRO A 10 6.72 3.95 6.23
CA PRO A 10 5.37 3.41 6.14
C PRO A 10 4.41 4.33 5.38
N LEU A 11 4.57 5.65 5.54
CA LEU A 11 3.73 6.63 4.86
C LEU A 11 4.05 6.70 3.36
N ALA A 12 5.34 6.68 3.00
CA ALA A 12 5.79 6.68 1.61
C ALA A 12 5.35 5.42 0.86
N ILE A 13 5.45 4.25 1.50
CA ILE A 13 4.97 2.98 0.95
C ILE A 13 3.47 3.02 0.71
N TRP A 14 2.71 3.58 1.66
CA TRP A 14 1.27 3.76 1.50
C TRP A 14 0.95 4.66 0.30
N LEU A 15 1.63 5.81 0.19
CA LEU A 15 1.41 6.78 -0.88
C LEU A 15 1.75 6.20 -2.26
N ALA A 16 2.85 5.45 -2.35
CA ALA A 16 3.27 4.77 -3.57
C ALA A 16 2.26 3.69 -3.98
N SER A 17 1.78 2.90 -3.01
CA SER A 17 0.78 1.84 -3.24
C SER A 17 -0.55 2.44 -3.69
N PHE A 18 -1.01 3.50 -3.03
CA PHE A 18 -2.23 4.22 -3.38
C PHE A 18 -2.15 4.77 -4.80
N SER A 19 -1.08 5.50 -5.12
CA SER A 19 -0.85 6.08 -6.45
C SER A 19 -0.79 5.02 -7.53
N GLY A 20 -0.14 3.89 -7.26
CA GLY A 20 -0.05 2.76 -8.18
C GLY A 20 -1.41 2.14 -8.47
N VAL A 21 -2.20 1.84 -7.44
CA VAL A 21 -3.52 1.19 -7.61
C VAL A 21 -4.53 2.11 -8.26
N TYR A 22 -4.58 3.40 -7.88
CA TYR A 22 -5.49 4.36 -8.50
C TYR A 22 -5.06 4.74 -9.91
N GLY A 23 -3.75 4.83 -10.19
CA GLY A 23 -3.24 5.02 -11.54
C GLY A 23 -3.61 3.83 -12.44
N LEU A 24 -3.48 2.60 -11.92
CA LEU A 24 -3.94 1.40 -12.60
C LEU A 24 -5.45 1.44 -12.84
N HIS A 25 -6.26 1.82 -11.85
CA HIS A 25 -7.70 1.95 -12.04
C HIS A 25 -8.06 2.99 -13.12
N GLY A 26 -7.43 4.16 -13.09
CA GLY A 26 -7.66 5.22 -14.08
C GLY A 26 -7.27 4.80 -15.50
N LEU A 27 -6.20 4.03 -15.65
CA LEU A 27 -5.86 3.43 -16.93
C LEU A 27 -6.99 2.46 -17.37
N MET A 28 -7.55 1.62 -16.48
CA MET A 28 -8.54 0.56 -16.83
C MET A 28 -9.82 1.19 -17.38
N CYS A 29 -10.16 2.38 -16.89
CA CYS A 29 -11.28 3.16 -17.40
C CYS A 29 -11.01 3.91 -18.72
N SER A 30 -9.77 3.88 -19.24
CA SER A 30 -9.44 4.50 -20.52
C SER A 30 -9.72 3.55 -21.68
N SER A 31 -10.38 4.05 -22.73
CA SER A 31 -10.66 3.28 -23.96
C SER A 31 -9.41 2.86 -24.75
N ARG A 32 -8.22 3.37 -24.36
CA ARG A 32 -6.95 3.10 -25.02
C ARG A 32 -6.21 1.90 -24.43
N TRP A 33 -6.66 1.35 -23.30
CA TRP A 33 -6.04 0.16 -22.74
C TRP A 33 -6.52 -1.10 -23.45
N ALA A 34 -5.58 -1.80 -24.08
CA ALA A 34 -5.81 -3.11 -24.69
C ALA A 34 -5.99 -4.28 -23.68
N GLY A 35 -6.34 -3.98 -22.42
CA GLY A 35 -6.50 -4.96 -21.35
C GLY A 35 -5.20 -5.40 -20.64
N PRO A 36 -5.31 -6.22 -19.58
CA PRO A 36 -4.17 -6.66 -18.77
C PRO A 36 -3.17 -7.52 -19.56
N PRO A 37 -1.84 -7.30 -19.41
CA PRO A 37 -0.82 -8.04 -20.16
C PRO A 37 -0.71 -9.52 -19.77
N ILE A 38 -1.32 -9.93 -18.66
CA ILE A 38 -1.16 -11.26 -18.04
C ILE A 38 -2.40 -12.14 -18.16
N GLY A 39 -3.35 -11.82 -19.05
CA GLY A 39 -4.58 -12.61 -19.25
C GLY A 39 -5.51 -12.67 -18.04
N LEU A 40 -5.23 -11.90 -16.99
CA LEU A 40 -6.11 -11.73 -15.84
C LEU A 40 -7.28 -10.81 -16.21
N SER A 41 -8.41 -10.97 -15.52
CA SER A 41 -9.47 -9.96 -15.57
C SER A 41 -8.98 -8.65 -14.93
N GLU A 42 -9.51 -7.51 -15.38
CA GLU A 42 -9.22 -6.19 -14.82
C GLU A 42 -9.41 -6.14 -13.31
N ARG A 43 -10.50 -6.75 -12.84
CA ARG A 43 -10.81 -6.92 -11.42
C ARG A 43 -9.78 -7.80 -10.70
N GLY A 44 -9.34 -8.89 -11.33
CA GLY A 44 -8.29 -9.76 -10.80
C GLY A 44 -6.94 -9.05 -10.67
N LEU A 45 -6.60 -8.18 -11.63
CA LEU A 45 -5.39 -7.37 -11.58
C LEU A 45 -5.45 -6.34 -10.44
N LEU A 46 -6.59 -5.65 -10.26
CA LEU A 46 -6.80 -4.72 -9.14
C LEU A 46 -6.74 -5.42 -7.78
N ILE A 47 -7.35 -6.60 -7.65
CA ILE A 47 -7.26 -7.42 -6.43
C ILE A 47 -5.81 -7.84 -6.17
N GLY A 48 -5.08 -8.27 -7.21
CA GLY A 48 -3.66 -8.62 -7.10
C GLY A 48 -2.81 -7.44 -6.63
N ALA A 49 -3.03 -6.25 -7.19
CA ALA A 49 -2.35 -5.03 -6.79
C ALA A 49 -2.69 -4.63 -5.34
N ALA A 50 -3.94 -4.80 -4.92
CA ALA A 50 -4.36 -4.57 -3.54
C ALA A 50 -3.69 -5.54 -2.55
N ILE A 51 -3.65 -6.83 -2.88
CA ILE A 51 -2.97 -7.85 -2.06
C ILE A 51 -1.48 -7.53 -1.97
N LEU A 52 -0.84 -7.15 -3.08
CA LEU A 52 0.57 -6.79 -3.10
C LEU A 52 0.84 -5.56 -2.21
N ALA A 53 0.01 -4.53 -2.28
CA ALA A 53 0.12 -3.35 -1.43
C ALA A 53 0.03 -3.71 0.06
N ILE A 54 -0.96 -4.52 0.44
CA ILE A 54 -1.13 -5.01 1.82
C ILE A 54 0.08 -5.84 2.26
N ALA A 55 0.57 -6.73 1.39
CA ALA A 55 1.74 -7.56 1.65
C ALA A 55 2.99 -6.70 1.92
N VAL A 56 3.25 -5.68 1.09
CA VAL A 56 4.38 -4.75 1.28
C VAL A 56 4.22 -3.96 2.59
N GLN A 57 3.02 -3.48 2.91
CA GLN A 57 2.74 -2.78 4.17
C GLN A 57 2.97 -3.68 5.40
N SER A 58 2.54 -4.93 5.31
CA SER A 58 2.73 -5.94 6.37
C SER A 58 4.20 -6.32 6.55
N LEU A 59 4.95 -6.45 5.45
CA LEU A 59 6.37 -6.72 5.48
C LEU A 59 7.12 -5.55 6.14
N CYS A 60 6.72 -4.32 5.84
CA CYS A 60 7.27 -3.12 6.48
C CYS A 60 7.07 -3.15 8.01
N LEU A 61 5.87 -3.51 8.48
CA LEU A 61 5.58 -3.71 9.91
C LEU A 61 6.47 -4.79 10.55
N VAL A 62 6.67 -5.92 9.87
CA VAL A 62 7.52 -7.01 10.35
C VAL A 62 8.98 -6.56 10.46
N VAL A 63 9.48 -5.86 9.44
CA VAL A 63 10.84 -5.30 9.43
C VAL A 63 11.02 -4.29 10.56
N LEU A 64 10.05 -3.40 10.80
CA LEU A 64 10.07 -2.44 11.90
C LEU A 64 10.01 -3.10 13.29
N ARG A 65 9.43 -4.30 13.40
CA ARG A 65 9.43 -5.09 14.65
C ARG A 65 10.72 -5.88 14.89
N ALA A 66 11.53 -6.11 13.86
CA ALA A 66 12.72 -6.92 13.96
C ALA A 66 13.75 -6.29 14.93
N PRO A 67 14.44 -7.09 15.77
CA PRO A 67 15.37 -6.56 16.78
C PRO A 67 16.54 -5.77 16.18
N LYS A 68 16.96 -6.11 14.95
CA LYS A 68 17.98 -5.36 14.19
C LYS A 68 17.55 -3.93 13.84
N TRP A 69 16.26 -3.65 13.76
CA TRP A 69 15.69 -2.37 13.36
C TRP A 69 15.03 -1.61 14.51
N ARG A 70 15.27 -2.06 15.74
CA ARG A 70 14.66 -1.48 16.94
C ARG A 70 15.36 -0.16 17.26
N ASP A 71 14.62 0.96 17.20
CA ASP A 71 15.12 2.24 17.71
C ASP A 71 15.35 2.13 19.23
N PRO A 72 16.44 2.72 19.76
CA PRO A 72 16.73 2.72 21.19
C PRO A 72 15.70 3.53 21.99
N ASP A 73 15.04 4.50 21.35
CA ASP A 73 13.97 5.29 21.97
C ASP A 73 12.60 4.56 21.88
N PRO A 74 11.99 4.20 23.01
CA PRO A 74 10.69 3.53 23.04
C PRO A 74 9.52 4.38 22.52
N ALA A 75 9.60 5.71 22.55
CA ALA A 75 8.56 6.60 22.05
C ALA A 75 8.54 6.60 20.51
N MET A 76 9.71 6.81 19.89
CA MET A 76 9.89 6.73 18.43
C MET A 76 9.43 5.40 17.85
N ARG A 77 9.72 4.30 18.56
CA ARG A 77 9.26 2.96 18.18
C ARG A 77 7.73 2.82 18.21
N ARG A 78 7.04 3.39 19.21
CA ARG A 78 5.57 3.37 19.25
C ARG A 78 4.98 4.20 18.11
N ILE A 79 5.55 5.37 17.84
CA ILE A 79 5.11 6.25 16.76
C ILE A 79 5.25 5.53 15.41
N GLY A 80 6.41 4.92 15.13
CA GLY A 80 6.62 4.17 13.88
C GLY A 80 5.65 2.99 13.71
N LEU A 81 5.37 2.25 14.79
CA LEU A 81 4.38 1.16 14.77
C LEU A 81 2.95 1.67 14.58
N ALA A 82 2.59 2.78 15.22
CA ALA A 82 1.28 3.41 15.06
C ALA A 82 1.08 3.91 13.63
N LEU A 83 2.08 4.61 13.05
CA LEU A 83 2.06 5.04 11.65
C LEU A 83 1.90 3.87 10.69
N ALA A 84 2.64 2.78 10.92
CA ALA A 84 2.55 1.60 10.08
C ALA A 84 1.20 0.87 10.21
N ALA A 85 0.59 0.87 11.40
CA ALA A 85 -0.77 0.35 11.61
C ALA A 85 -1.83 1.23 10.92
N ILE A 86 -1.73 2.55 11.07
CA ILE A 86 -2.63 3.52 10.42
C ILE A 86 -2.51 3.40 8.90
N ALA A 87 -1.29 3.28 8.36
CA ALA A 87 -1.05 3.06 6.94
C ALA A 87 -1.70 1.76 6.44
N LEU A 88 -1.69 0.70 7.25
CA LEU A 88 -2.33 -0.57 6.88
C LEU A 88 -3.86 -0.46 6.87
N VAL A 89 -4.45 0.18 7.88
CA VAL A 89 -5.90 0.46 7.91
C VAL A 89 -6.31 1.36 6.76
N ALA A 90 -5.53 2.41 6.49
CA ALA A 90 -5.75 3.32 5.39
C ALA A 90 -5.66 2.59 4.05
N ALA A 91 -4.69 1.68 3.85
CA ALA A 91 -4.58 0.87 2.65
C ALA A 91 -5.82 -0.01 2.47
N ILE A 92 -6.27 -0.72 3.51
CA ILE A 92 -7.49 -1.54 3.45
C ILE A 92 -8.69 -0.68 3.03
N TRP A 93 -8.82 0.51 3.62
CA TRP A 93 -9.94 1.40 3.33
C TRP A 93 -9.87 1.99 1.91
N THR A 94 -8.68 2.38 1.42
CA THR A 94 -8.54 2.96 0.07
C THR A 94 -8.53 1.92 -1.05
N LEU A 95 -8.28 0.65 -0.75
CA LEU A 95 -8.34 -0.45 -1.72
C LEU A 95 -9.75 -1.04 -1.89
N LEU A 96 -10.67 -0.74 -0.97
CA LEU A 96 -12.07 -1.16 -1.05
C LEU A 96 -12.84 -0.50 -2.22
N PRO A 97 -12.82 0.83 -2.41
CA PRO A 97 -13.56 1.49 -3.47
C PRO A 97 -13.20 1.00 -4.89
N PRO A 98 -11.92 0.85 -5.27
CA PRO A 98 -11.55 0.32 -6.59
C PRO A 98 -12.01 -1.12 -6.82
N THR A 99 -12.17 -1.93 -5.77
CA THR A 99 -12.54 -3.36 -5.91
C THR A 99 -14.05 -3.59 -5.86
N VAL A 100 -14.77 -2.72 -5.15
CA VAL A 100 -16.23 -2.80 -4.93
C VAL A 100 -17.00 -1.87 -5.88
N LEU A 101 -16.51 -0.65 -6.11
CA LEU A 101 -17.09 0.37 -6.99
C LEU A 101 -16.26 0.55 -8.28
N ALA A 102 -15.78 -0.53 -8.89
CA ALA A 102 -15.14 -0.51 -10.21
C ALA A 102 -16.15 -0.16 -11.33
N SER A 103 -16.87 0.94 -11.17
CA SER A 103 -17.68 1.59 -12.17
C SER A 103 -16.86 2.77 -12.67
N CYS A 104 -16.35 2.64 -13.89
CA CYS A 104 -15.83 3.76 -14.65
C CYS A 104 -17.00 4.72 -14.90
N MET A 105 -17.11 5.74 -14.04
CA MET A 105 -18.10 6.80 -14.18
C MET A 105 -17.60 7.84 -15.17
#